data_AF-A0A9E1ZN81-F1
#
_entry.id   AF-A0A9E1ZN81-F1
#
_cell.length_a   1.000
_cell.length_b   1.000
_cell.length_c   1.000
_cell.angle_alpha   90.00
_cell.angle_beta   90.00
_cell.angle_gamma   90.00
#
_symmetry.space_group_name_H-M   'P 1'
#
loop_
_entity.id
_entity.type
_entity.pdbx_description
1 polymer ?
#
loop_
_entity_poly.entity_id
_entity_poly.type
_entity_poly.pdbx_seq_one_letter_code
_entity_poly.pdbx_strand_id
1 'polypeptide(L)'
;MNTEEKTNPNKRKDDGMTTGLILIAVGVIFLVMQYGGFHIHNWWALFILIPVFTAWNRAIRTSIEVGKITEESVQAVTGSLFPLFVAAIFLFNWDWGRVWPGFIIIAGVNALARAWGQKSD
;
A
#
# COMPACT_ATOMS: atom_id res chain seq x y z
N MET A 1 26.10 -48.87 -16.23
CA MET A 1 24.82 -48.68 -15.50
C MET A 1 24.53 -47.20 -15.55
N ASN A 2 23.67 -46.75 -16.47
CA ASN A 2 23.46 -45.33 -16.76
C ASN A 2 22.51 -44.74 -15.72
N THR A 3 22.96 -43.70 -15.03
CA THR A 3 22.16 -42.93 -14.08
C THR A 3 21.32 -41.91 -14.84
N GLU A 4 20.11 -42.30 -15.24
CA GLU A 4 19.06 -41.33 -15.55
C GLU A 4 18.24 -41.07 -14.29
N GLU A 5 18.34 -39.89 -13.69
CA GLU A 5 17.24 -39.40 -12.88
C GLU A 5 17.09 -37.86 -12.85
N LYS A 6 16.14 -37.42 -13.68
CA LYS A 6 15.07 -36.43 -13.44
C LYS A 6 15.46 -34.96 -13.25
N THR A 7 15.58 -34.29 -14.40
CA THR A 7 15.21 -32.87 -14.51
C THR A 7 13.71 -32.73 -14.23
N ASN A 8 13.36 -32.16 -13.08
CA ASN A 8 11.97 -31.89 -12.69
C ASN A 8 11.40 -30.75 -13.56
N PRO A 9 10.45 -31.00 -14.49
CA PRO A 9 9.99 -29.99 -15.43
C PRO A 9 8.65 -29.35 -14.99
N ASN A 10 8.32 -29.36 -13.69
CA ASN A 10 7.00 -28.92 -13.23
C ASN A 10 7.00 -27.55 -12.53
N LYS A 11 7.60 -26.54 -13.18
CA LYS A 11 7.63 -25.15 -12.67
C LYS A 11 7.23 -24.10 -13.71
N ARG A 12 6.37 -24.47 -14.67
CA ARG A 12 5.97 -23.58 -15.79
C ARG A 12 4.47 -23.51 -16.07
N LYS A 13 3.62 -24.27 -15.36
CA LYS A 13 2.18 -24.31 -15.64
C LYS A 13 1.35 -23.34 -14.80
N ASP A 14 1.86 -22.93 -13.64
CA ASP A 14 1.14 -22.04 -12.71
C ASP A 14 1.32 -20.55 -13.03
N ASP A 15 2.45 -20.18 -13.65
CA ASP A 15 2.72 -18.79 -14.09
C ASP A 15 1.75 -18.33 -15.17
N GLY A 16 1.39 -19.21 -16.10
CA GLY A 16 0.48 -18.87 -17.20
C GLY A 16 -0.96 -18.63 -16.74
N MET A 17 -1.44 -19.42 -15.78
CA MET A 17 -2.80 -19.28 -15.25
C MET A 17 -2.93 -18.03 -14.39
N THR A 18 -1.94 -17.75 -13.55
CA THR A 18 -1.89 -16.54 -12.72
C THR A 18 -1.81 -15.30 -13.61
N THR A 19 -0.96 -15.33 -14.63
CA THR A 19 -0.84 -14.23 -15.61
C THR A 19 -2.16 -14.00 -16.37
N GLY A 20 -2.80 -15.07 -16.85
CA GLY A 20 -4.09 -14.98 -17.53
C GLY A 20 -5.19 -14.37 -16.65
N LEU A 21 -5.24 -14.76 -15.37
CA LEU A 21 -6.20 -14.21 -14.40
C LEU A 21 -5.97 -12.71 -14.16
N ILE A 22 -4.71 -12.28 -14.07
CA ILE A 22 -4.33 -10.87 -13.94
C ILE A 22 -4.78 -10.09 -15.18
N LEU A 23 -4.52 -10.60 -16.39
CA LEU A 23 -4.96 -9.92 -17.62
C LEU A 23 -6.48 -9.78 -17.71
N ILE A 24 -7.23 -10.81 -17.32
CA ILE A 24 -8.69 -10.76 -17.30
C ILE A 24 -9.17 -9.71 -16.28
N ALA A 25 -8.62 -9.72 -15.06
CA ALA A 25 -8.98 -8.74 -14.04
C ALA A 25 -8.70 -7.31 -14.51
N VAL A 26 -7.52 -7.06 -15.11
CA VAL A 26 -7.17 -5.77 -15.71
C VAL A 26 -8.17 -5.40 -16.81
N GLY A 27 -8.47 -6.30 -17.74
CA GLY A 27 -9.44 -6.04 -18.81
C GLY A 27 -10.84 -5.69 -18.30
N VAL A 28 -11.32 -6.39 -17.26
CA VAL A 28 -12.62 -6.08 -16.62
C VAL A 28 -12.60 -4.71 -15.96
N ILE A 29 -11.52 -4.35 -15.25
CA ILE A 29 -11.36 -3.03 -14.63
C ILE A 29 -11.44 -1.94 -15.71
N PHE A 30 -10.73 -2.12 -16.83
CA PHE A 30 -10.77 -1.18 -17.96
C PHE A 30 -12.18 -1.02 -18.56
N LEU A 31 -12.92 -2.13 -18.71
CA LEU A 31 -14.30 -2.08 -19.20
C LEU A 31 -15.23 -1.35 -18.23
N VAL A 32 -15.15 -1.66 -16.93
CA VAL A 32 -15.97 -0.99 -15.90
C VAL A 32 -15.66 0.51 -15.84
N MET A 33 -14.40 0.90 -16.00
CA MET A 33 -14.01 2.32 -16.04
C MET A 33 -14.51 3.04 -17.29
N GLN A 34 -14.51 2.37 -18.44
CA GLN A 34 -14.98 2.95 -19.70
C GLN A 34 -16.51 3.11 -19.72
N TYR A 35 -17.26 2.17 -19.16
CA TYR A 35 -18.73 2.14 -19.25
C TYR A 35 -19.46 2.61 -17.98
N GLY A 36 -18.80 2.62 -16.82
CA GLY A 36 -19.45 2.85 -15.52
C GLY A 36 -19.74 4.32 -15.18
N GLY A 37 -19.28 5.30 -15.96
CA GLY A 37 -19.50 6.73 -15.69
C GLY A 37 -18.78 7.28 -14.45
N PHE A 38 -18.06 6.43 -13.69
CA PHE A 38 -17.20 6.82 -12.59
C PHE A 38 -15.79 7.14 -13.11
N HIS A 39 -15.53 8.41 -13.42
CA HIS A 39 -14.20 8.88 -13.83
C HIS A 39 -13.26 9.07 -12.63
N ILE A 40 -12.86 7.98 -11.98
CA ILE A 40 -11.68 8.01 -11.10
C ILE A 40 -10.45 7.96 -12.00
N HIS A 41 -9.98 9.13 -12.44
CA HIS A 41 -8.84 9.27 -13.35
C HIS A 41 -7.57 8.59 -12.79
N ASN A 42 -7.42 8.59 -11.47
CA ASN A 42 -6.24 8.06 -10.78
C ASN A 42 -6.55 6.81 -9.94
N TRP A 43 -7.35 5.88 -10.46
CA TRP A 43 -7.68 4.61 -9.77
C TRP A 43 -6.44 3.79 -9.39
N TRP A 44 -5.35 3.94 -10.15
CA TRP A 44 -4.05 3.34 -9.86
C TRP A 44 -3.48 3.79 -8.50
N ALA A 45 -3.94 4.92 -7.93
CA ALA A 45 -3.56 5.37 -6.60
C ALA A 45 -3.94 4.36 -5.50
N LEU A 46 -4.88 3.45 -5.76
CA LEU A 46 -5.17 2.32 -4.87
C LEU A 46 -3.93 1.43 -4.65
N PHE A 47 -3.02 1.35 -5.63
CA PHE A 47 -1.76 0.62 -5.46
C PHE A 47 -0.83 1.26 -4.42
N ILE A 48 -0.91 2.60 -4.25
CA ILE A 48 -0.14 3.33 -3.21
C ILE A 48 -0.66 2.98 -1.81
N LEU A 49 -1.95 2.63 -1.69
CA LEU A 49 -2.53 2.23 -0.41
C LEU A 49 -2.10 0.82 0.03
N ILE A 50 -1.72 -0.07 -0.88
CA ILE A 50 -1.29 -1.44 -0.54
C ILE A 50 -0.13 -1.45 0.49
N PRO A 51 1.01 -0.75 0.26
CA PRO A 51 2.09 -0.70 1.25
C PRO A 51 1.67 0.00 2.55
N VAL A 52 0.74 0.96 2.50
CA VAL A 52 0.20 1.62 3.70
C VAL A 52 -0.55 0.60 4.58
N PHE A 53 -1.49 -0.15 3.99
CA PHE A 53 -2.25 -1.15 4.72
C PHE A 53 -1.38 -2.30 5.24
N THR A 54 -0.33 -2.70 4.51
CA THR A 54 0.57 -3.74 5.00
C THR A 54 1.39 -3.29 6.20
N ALA A 55 1.87 -2.03 6.22
CA ALA A 55 2.54 -1.45 7.37
C ALA A 55 1.62 -1.37 8.59
N TRP A 56 0.37 -0.93 8.40
CA TRP A 56 -0.62 -0.82 9.48
C TRP A 56 -1.02 -2.17 10.06
N ASN A 57 -1.24 -3.17 9.21
CA ASN A 57 -1.61 -4.51 9.67
C ASN A 57 -0.50 -5.14 10.54
N ARG A 58 0.78 -4.88 10.22
CA ARG A 58 1.91 -5.30 11.06
C ARG A 58 1.91 -4.55 12.40
N ALA A 59 1.83 -3.23 12.37
CA ALA A 59 1.77 -2.39 13.57
C ALA A 59 0.64 -2.78 14.53
N ILE A 60 -0.56 -3.03 14.01
CA ILE A 60 -1.73 -3.44 14.80
C ILE A 60 -1.49 -4.80 15.45
N ARG A 61 -0.95 -5.77 14.71
CA ARG A 61 -0.63 -7.11 15.25
C ARG A 61 0.38 -7.01 16.38
N THR A 62 1.49 -6.29 16.17
CA THR A 62 2.51 -6.06 17.20
C THR A 62 1.94 -5.34 18.42
N SER A 63 1.09 -4.33 18.23
CA SER A 63 0.43 -3.61 19.33
C SER A 63 -0.50 -4.51 20.16
N ILE A 64 -1.25 -5.41 19.51
CA ILE A 64 -2.14 -6.35 20.19
C ILE A 64 -1.33 -7.40 20.97
N GLU A 65 -0.24 -7.91 20.39
CA GLU A 65 0.64 -8.90 21.03
C GLU A 65 1.36 -8.34 22.25
N VAL A 66 1.82 -7.08 22.19
CA VAL A 66 2.53 -6.41 23.29
C VAL A 66 1.56 -5.75 24.30
N GLY A 67 0.30 -5.54 23.92
CA GLY A 67 -0.73 -4.89 24.75
C GLY A 67 -0.48 -3.41 25.01
N LYS A 68 0.44 -2.78 24.26
CA LYS A 68 0.79 -1.36 24.35
C LYS A 68 1.04 -0.80 22.96
N ILE A 69 0.83 0.51 22.79
CA ILE A 69 1.24 1.21 21.57
C ILE A 69 2.77 1.19 21.53
N THR A 70 3.33 0.44 20.58
CA THR A 70 4.77 0.31 20.39
C THR A 70 5.31 1.47 19.56
N GLU A 71 6.59 1.77 19.71
CA GLU A 71 7.28 2.75 18.88
C GLU A 71 7.17 2.40 17.38
N GLU A 72 7.28 1.11 17.04
CA GLU A 72 7.07 0.60 15.67
C GLU A 72 5.68 0.97 15.13
N SER A 73 4.65 0.96 15.97
CA SER A 73 3.28 1.31 15.56
C SER A 73 3.12 2.79 15.27
N VAL A 74 3.74 3.64 16.11
CA VAL A 74 3.79 5.09 15.88
C VAL A 74 4.57 5.38 14.61
N GLN A 75 5.72 4.74 14.40
CA GLN A 75 6.55 4.90 13.20
C GLN A 75 5.82 4.43 11.93
N ALA A 76 5.08 3.33 11.97
CA ALA A 76 4.29 2.83 10.85
C ALA A 76 3.19 3.81 10.43
N VAL A 77 2.45 4.37 11.40
CA VAL A 77 1.39 5.37 11.11
C VAL A 77 2.02 6.66 10.58
N THR A 78 3.03 7.19 11.28
CA THR A 78 3.75 8.41 10.93
C THR A 78 4.40 8.32 9.54
N GLY A 79 5.03 7.20 9.21
CA GLY A 79 5.68 6.96 7.92
C GLY A 79 4.69 6.75 6.76
N SER A 80 3.50 6.23 7.05
CA SER A 80 2.46 6.01 6.05
C SER A 80 1.61 7.24 5.72
N LEU A 81 1.66 8.29 6.56
CA LEU A 81 0.83 9.49 6.38
C LEU A 81 1.10 10.19 5.05
N PHE A 82 2.36 10.19 4.60
CA PHE A 82 2.76 10.77 3.33
C PHE A 82 2.15 10.02 2.12
N PRO A 83 2.41 8.71 1.91
CA PRO A 83 1.81 7.97 0.80
C PRO A 83 0.28 7.90 0.89
N LEU A 84 -0.29 7.86 2.10
CA LEU A 84 -1.75 7.94 2.29
C LEU A 84 -2.31 9.26 1.76
N PHE A 85 -1.67 10.39 2.06
CA PHE A 85 -2.11 11.70 1.59
C PHE A 85 -1.95 11.85 0.08
N VAL A 86 -0.84 11.36 -0.48
CA VAL A 86 -0.62 11.32 -1.94
C VAL A 86 -1.68 10.46 -2.63
N ALA A 87 -1.99 9.28 -2.09
CA ALA A 87 -3.04 8.42 -2.61
C ALA A 87 -4.41 9.12 -2.60
N ALA A 88 -4.73 9.86 -1.54
CA ALA A 88 -5.97 10.64 -1.46
C ALA A 88 -6.01 11.76 -2.51
N ILE A 89 -4.92 12.54 -2.68
CA ILE A 89 -4.84 13.59 -3.69
C ILE A 89 -5.15 13.04 -5.09
N PHE A 90 -4.54 11.92 -5.44
CA PHE A 90 -4.80 11.28 -6.72
C PHE A 90 -6.23 10.74 -6.80
N LEU A 91 -6.70 9.98 -5.81
CA LEU A 91 -8.03 9.37 -5.82
C LEU A 91 -9.16 10.39 -5.97
N PHE A 92 -9.03 11.55 -5.32
CA PHE A 92 -9.98 12.67 -5.39
C PHE A 92 -9.65 13.70 -6.47
N ASN A 93 -8.56 13.52 -7.22
CA ASN A 93 -8.07 14.45 -8.23
C ASN A 93 -7.95 15.89 -7.72
N TRP A 94 -7.39 16.05 -6.52
CA TRP A 94 -7.20 17.36 -5.90
C TRP A 94 -6.09 18.17 -6.55
N ASP A 95 -6.27 19.49 -6.56
CA ASP A 95 -5.28 20.43 -7.05
C ASP A 95 -4.08 20.54 -6.10
N TRP A 96 -2.88 20.26 -6.61
CA TRP A 96 -1.61 20.32 -5.88
C TRP A 96 -1.34 21.69 -5.24
N GLY A 97 -1.70 22.78 -5.91
CA GLY A 97 -1.55 24.15 -5.43
C GLY A 97 -2.48 24.50 -4.27
N ARG A 98 -3.57 23.74 -4.08
CA ARG A 98 -4.48 23.88 -2.92
C ARG A 98 -4.12 22.97 -1.76
N VAL A 99 -3.65 21.75 -2.03
CA VAL A 99 -3.43 20.71 -0.99
C VAL A 99 -2.03 20.69 -0.39
N TRP A 100 -1.06 21.41 -0.96
CA TRP A 100 0.32 21.43 -0.45
C TRP A 100 0.46 21.82 1.04
N PRO A 101 -0.37 22.70 1.65
CA PRO A 101 -0.26 22.99 3.09
C PRO A 101 -0.50 21.74 3.96
N GLY A 102 -1.21 20.74 3.44
CA GLY A 102 -1.39 19.45 4.10
C GLY A 102 -0.07 18.73 4.40
N PHE A 103 0.95 18.87 3.54
CA PHE A 103 2.27 18.28 3.81
C PHE A 103 2.97 18.95 4.99
N ILE A 104 2.76 20.24 5.22
CA ILE A 104 3.29 20.94 6.41
C ILE A 104 2.61 20.40 7.67
N ILE A 105 1.29 20.19 7.63
CA ILE A 105 0.55 19.62 8.75
C ILE A 105 1.08 18.21 9.06
N ILE A 106 1.26 17.37 8.03
CA ILE A 106 1.84 16.03 8.18
C ILE A 106 3.25 16.10 8.77
N ALA A 107 4.11 17.00 8.28
CA ALA A 107 5.45 17.17 8.83
C ALA A 107 5.42 17.61 10.31
N GLY A 108 4.50 18.51 10.68
CA GLY A 108 4.29 18.93 12.07
C GLY A 108 3.81 17.81 12.97
N VAL A 109 2.83 17.01 12.51
CA VAL A 109 2.36 15.80 13.22
C VAL A 109 3.51 14.80 13.40
N ASN A 110 4.32 14.59 12.36
CA ASN A 110 5.46 13.68 12.43
C ASN A 110 6.53 14.16 13.40
N ALA A 111 6.79 15.48 13.46
CA ALA A 111 7.70 16.06 14.43
C ALA A 111 7.18 15.90 15.87
N LEU A 112 5.88 16.11 16.09
CA LEU A 112 5.24 15.95 17.40
C LEU A 112 5.25 14.48 17.86
N ALA A 113 4.92 13.55 16.97
CA ALA A 113 4.94 12.12 17.27
C ALA A 113 6.33 11.64 17.68
N ARG A 114 7.39 12.13 17.01
CA ARG A 114 8.78 11.86 17.38
C ARG A 114 9.13 12.45 18.75
N ALA A 115 8.74 13.69 19.01
CA ALA A 115 8.99 14.34 20.30
C ALA A 115 8.32 13.60 21.48
N TRP A 116 7.15 12.99 21.26
CA TRP A 116 6.51 12.15 22.27
C TRP A 116 7.18 10.79 22.45
N GLY A 117 7.56 10.11 21.37
CA GLY A 117 8.28 8.84 21.46
C GLY A 117 9.64 8.97 22.16
N GLN A 118 10.32 10.10 21.97
CA GLN A 118 11.64 10.37 22.57
C GLN A 118 11.60 10.66 24.09
N LYS A 119 10.41 10.94 24.65
CA LYS A 119 10.23 11.23 26.09
C LYS A 119 9.90 9.98 26.93
N SER A 120 9.67 8.84 26.28
CA SER A 120 9.33 7.58 26.95
C SER A 120 10.52 6.63 27.17
N ASP A 121 11.71 7.01 26.73
CA ASP A 121 13.01 6.39 27.07
C ASP A 121 13.69 7.15 28.22
#